data_AF-A0A7W0Z3F0-F1
#
_entry.id   AF-A0A7W0Z3F0-F1
#
_cell.length_a   1.000
_cell.length_b   1.000
_cell.length_c   1.000
_cell.angle_alpha   90.00
_cell.angle_beta   90.00
_cell.angle_gamma   90.00
#
_symmetry.space_group_name_H-M   'P 1'
#
loop_
_entity.id
_entity.type
_entity.pdbx_description
1 polymer ?
#
loop_
_entity_poly.entity_id
_entity_poly.type
_entity_poly.pdbx_seq_one_letter_code
_entity_poly.pdbx_strand_id
1 'polypeptide(L)' 'MVATTSGVVAVGDALPDVALPLLGGGELAFRDLRGKKLLLYFWGSW' A
#
# COMPACT_ATOMS: atom_id res chain seq x y z
N MET A 1 -8.52 -10.88 12.64
CA MET A 1 -7.40 -10.36 13.45
C MET A 1 -6.96 -9.05 12.83
N VAL A 2 -7.03 -7.95 13.57
CA VAL A 2 -6.51 -6.64 13.13
C VAL A 2 -5.03 -6.62 13.51
N ALA A 3 -4.14 -6.55 12.52
CA ALA A 3 -2.71 -6.43 12.78
C ALA A 3 -2.42 -4.97 13.16
N THR A 4 -2.35 -4.71 14.46
CA THR A 4 -1.77 -3.47 15.00
C THR A 4 -0.37 -3.82 15.47
N THR A 5 0.64 -3.59 14.64
CA THR A 5 2.03 -3.85 14.99
C THR A 5 2.82 -2.57 14.77
N SER A 6 3.17 -1.91 15.87
CA SER A 6 4.32 -1.03 15.91
C SER A 6 5.56 -1.87 15.61
N GLY A 7 6.34 -1.51 14.60
CA GLY A 7 7.65 -2.10 14.33
C GLY A 7 7.94 -2.28 12.85
N VAL A 8 9.08 -1.71 12.44
CA VAL A 8 9.86 -1.92 11.20
C VAL A 8 9.28 -2.94 10.21
N VAL A 9 9.04 -2.49 8.97
CA VAL A 9 8.66 -3.36 7.84
C VAL A 9 9.78 -4.35 7.51
N ALA A 10 9.47 -5.63 7.45
CA ALA A 10 10.38 -6.71 7.11
C ALA A 10 10.07 -7.33 5.74
N VAL A 11 11.05 -8.03 5.16
CA VAL A 11 10.84 -8.80 3.93
C VAL A 11 9.88 -9.95 4.19
N GLY A 12 8.85 -10.07 3.35
CA GLY A 12 7.81 -11.09 3.48
C GLY A 12 6.55 -10.60 4.20
N ASP A 13 6.59 -9.41 4.81
CA ASP A 13 5.39 -8.80 5.38
C ASP A 13 4.34 -8.57 4.30
N ALA A 14 3.09 -8.87 4.65
CA ALA A 14 1.97 -8.60 3.78
C ALA A 14 1.80 -7.09 3.64
N LEU A 15 1.55 -6.64 2.41
CA LEU A 15 1.17 -5.27 2.16
C LEU A 15 -0.14 -4.95 2.92
N PRO A 16 -0.20 -3.88 3.73
CA PRO A 16 -1.45 -3.51 4.41
C PRO A 16 -2.51 -3.17 3.38
N ASP A 17 -3.76 -3.50 3.65
CA ASP A 17 -4.85 -3.18 2.73
C ASP A 17 -5.37 -1.77 2.99
N VAL A 18 -4.83 -0.80 2.26
CA VAL A 18 -5.15 0.62 2.35
C VAL A 18 -5.67 1.12 1.01
N ALA A 19 -6.63 2.04 1.06
CA ALA A 19 -7.10 2.81 -0.10
C ALA A 19 -6.46 4.19 -0.09
N LEU A 20 -5.91 4.61 -1.23
CA LEU A 20 -5.31 5.92 -1.43
C LEU A 20 -6.08 6.72 -2.49
N PRO A 21 -6.23 8.05 -2.33
CA PRO A 21 -6.84 8.90 -3.34
C PRO A 21 -5.93 9.01 -4.57
N LEU A 22 -6.55 9.03 -5.75
CA LEU A 22 -5.86 9.28 -7.01
C LEU A 22 -5.90 10.77 -7.37
N LEU A 23 -4.87 11.26 -8.06
CA LEU A 23 -4.77 12.67 -8.49
C LEU A 23 -5.94 13.10 -9.39
N GLY A 24 -6.50 12.18 -10.17
CA GLY A 24 -7.67 12.41 -11.04
C GLY A 24 -9.02 12.21 -10.35
N GLY A 25 -9.04 12.04 -9.04
CA GLY A 25 -10.22 11.62 -8.29
C GLY A 25 -10.39 10.09 -8.27
N GLY A 26 -11.25 9.62 -7.37
CA GLY A 26 -11.40 8.20 -7.07
C GLY A 26 -10.36 7.68 -6.09
N GLU A 27 -10.47 6.41 -5.76
CA GLU A 27 -9.61 5.71 -4.80
C GLU A 27 -9.02 4.45 -5.43
N LEU A 28 -7.81 4.11 -5.00
CA LEU A 28 -7.14 2.87 -5.35
C LEU A 28 -6.85 2.08 -4.07
N ALA A 29 -7.51 0.92 -3.90
CA ALA A 29 -7.21 0.02 -2.81
C ALA A 29 -6.10 -0.98 -3.20
N PHE A 30 -5.15 -1.23 -2.30
CA PHE A 30 -4.05 -2.14 -2.58
C PHE A 30 -4.51 -3.59 -2.86
N ARG A 31 -5.65 -4.02 -2.29
CA ARG A 31 -6.27 -5.31 -2.63
C ARG A 31 -6.58 -5.47 -4.12
N ASP A 32 -6.89 -4.39 -4.83
CA ASP A 32 -7.31 -4.42 -6.23
C ASP A 32 -6.13 -4.70 -7.17
N LEU A 33 -4.90 -4.53 -6.68
CA LEU A 33 -3.65 -4.73 -7.42
C LEU A 33 -3.05 -6.13 -7.22
N ARG A 34 -3.71 -7.01 -6.44
CA ARG A 34 -3.23 -8.37 -6.19
C ARG A 34 -3.13 -9.18 -7.48
N GLY A 35 -2.22 -10.15 -7.50
CA GLY A 35 -1.93 -10.98 -8.67
C GLY A 35 -1.01 -10.34 -9.71
N LYS A 36 -0.58 -9.10 -9.50
CA LYS A 36 0.44 -8.41 -10.29
C LYS A 36 1.71 -8.22 -9.46
N LYS A 37 2.87 -8.10 -10.14
CA LYS A 37 4.09 -7.60 -9.49
C LYS A 37 3.89 -6.11 -9.23
N LEU A 38 4.00 -5.71 -7.96
CA LEU A 38 3.79 -4.33 -7.52
C LEU A 38 5.10 -3.75 -6.99
N LEU A 39 5.39 -2.51 -7.35
CA LEU A 39 6.43 -1.69 -6.74
C LEU A 39 5.76 -0.45 -6.14
N LEU A 40 5.87 -0.27 -4.82
CA LEU A 40 5.43 0.97 -4.17
C LEU A 40 6.56 1.97 -4.18
N TYR A 41 6.29 3.12 -4.77
CA TYR A 41 7.23 4.22 -4.89
C TYR A 41 6.71 5.43 -4.12
N PHE A 42 7.35 5.71 -2.99
CA PHE A 42 7.09 6.91 -2.20
C PHE A 42 8.00 8.02 -2.69
N TRP A 43 7.42 9.14 -3.12
CA TRP A 43 8.15 10.29 -3.63
C TRP A 43 7.46 11.59 -3.23
N GLY A 44 8.23 12.67 -3.26
CA GLY A 44 7.77 14.04 -3.06
C GLY A 44 8.39 14.93 -4.13
N SER A 45 7.71 16.03 -4.46
CA SER A 45 8.20 16.97 -5.47
C SER A 45 9.27 17.94 -4.97
N TRP A 46 9.64 17.90 -3.69
CA TRP A 46 10.72 18.69 -3.07
C TRP A 46 11.31 17.97 -1.85
#